data_AF-A0A2N3VIZ2-F1
#
_entry.id   AF-A0A2N3VIZ2-F1
#
_cell.length_a   1.000
_cell.length_b   1.000
_cell.length_c   1.000
_cell.angle_alpha   90.00
_cell.angle_beta   90.00
_cell.angle_gamma   90.00
#
_symmetry.space_group_name_H-M   'P 1'
#
loop_
_entity.id
_entity.type
_entity.pdbx_description
1 polymer ?
#
loop_
_entity_poly.entity_id
_entity_poly.type
_entity_poly.pdbx_seq_one_letter_code
_entity_poly.pdbx_strand_id
1 'polypeptide(L)'
;MSTGTPVAPTEKPPFSRRVFKLEHASNVGPLLHIALWMGMTAAALFVPGTSTWYLAVPLIIVLSLLNLSLTIGVMHMHTHRPLFVSKFPNRVVDILCCLPGNLTAAEMREVHVLNHHRFNDGPGDVTATTGMDKGIGAIWYWVRYGMVVKIHTVRTVFAANPAPRRRKTRHQFIFDLAVYAAVIGSVWYVAGFEKFVLFYWVPFLITQVNAGYFAWLSHAPARGFTDEASTSLNNAGNILNFLIFNQGYHSVHHRYPGIHWSQIPDKLDYMRDVNPGVIVPYWMVAQSGWRLVVPGGFLNEGYGTKWKARLESRLEAGTVRSRYLPWFAWI
;
A
#
# COMPACT_ATOMS: atom_id res chain seq x y z
N MET A 1 -9.23 -2.87 -57.06
CA MET A 1 -8.43 -3.80 -56.24
C MET A 1 -8.00 -3.06 -54.99
N SER A 2 -8.70 -3.27 -53.86
CA SER A 2 -8.31 -2.71 -52.57
C SER A 2 -7.34 -3.71 -51.92
N THR A 3 -6.07 -3.34 -51.81
CA THR A 3 -5.05 -4.11 -51.13
C THR A 3 -5.29 -4.02 -49.63
N GLY A 4 -5.94 -5.03 -49.07
CA GLY A 4 -6.12 -5.17 -47.63
C GLY A 4 -4.77 -5.25 -46.93
N THR A 5 -4.51 -4.31 -46.03
CA THR A 5 -3.34 -4.29 -45.16
C THR A 5 -3.30 -5.59 -44.33
N PRO A 6 -2.17 -6.30 -44.25
CA PRO A 6 -2.09 -7.50 -43.44
C PRO A 6 -2.29 -7.12 -41.97
N VAL A 7 -3.33 -7.69 -41.34
CA VAL A 7 -3.52 -7.65 -39.90
C VAL A 7 -2.32 -8.34 -39.27
N ALA A 8 -1.47 -7.58 -38.56
CA ALA A 8 -0.31 -8.11 -37.87
C ALA A 8 -0.74 -9.26 -36.94
N PRO A 9 -0.01 -10.38 -36.88
CA PRO A 9 -0.40 -11.50 -36.04
C PRO A 9 -0.46 -11.03 -34.58
N THR A 10 -1.61 -11.23 -33.94
CA THR A 10 -1.81 -10.92 -32.53
C THR A 10 -0.73 -11.63 -31.73
N GLU A 11 0.22 -10.87 -31.19
CA GLU A 11 1.35 -11.38 -30.46
C GLU A 11 0.85 -12.27 -29.31
N LYS A 12 1.33 -13.51 -29.23
CA LYS A 12 0.89 -14.44 -28.19
C LYS A 12 1.20 -13.80 -26.82
N PRO A 13 0.26 -13.80 -25.86
CA PRO A 13 0.52 -13.22 -24.54
C PRO A 13 1.77 -13.85 -23.89
N PRO A 14 2.50 -13.11 -23.03
CA PRO A 14 3.73 -13.60 -22.43
C PRO A 14 3.50 -14.88 -21.62
N PHE A 15 4.56 -15.68 -21.46
CA PHE A 15 4.51 -16.97 -20.74
C PHE A 15 3.91 -16.84 -19.34
N SER A 16 4.31 -15.80 -18.58
CA SER A 16 3.79 -15.50 -17.24
C SER A 16 2.27 -15.35 -17.21
N ARG A 17 1.69 -14.71 -18.23
CA ARG A 17 0.24 -14.51 -18.36
C ARG A 17 -0.47 -15.78 -18.84
N ARG A 18 0.13 -16.55 -19.76
CA ARG A 18 -0.48 -17.77 -20.28
C ARG A 18 -0.50 -18.90 -19.25
N VAL A 19 0.62 -19.13 -18.58
CA VAL A 19 0.85 -20.27 -17.67
C VAL A 19 0.48 -19.92 -16.23
N PHE A 20 1.10 -18.89 -15.66
CA PHE A 20 0.87 -18.51 -14.26
C PHE A 20 -0.34 -17.58 -14.07
N LYS A 21 -0.99 -17.17 -15.16
CA LYS A 21 -2.12 -16.24 -15.15
C LYS A 21 -1.80 -14.91 -14.47
N LEU A 22 -0.54 -14.50 -14.45
CA LEU A 22 -0.15 -13.18 -13.92
C LEU A 22 -0.68 -12.09 -14.83
N GLU A 23 -1.19 -11.00 -14.24
CA GLU A 23 -1.62 -9.81 -14.97
C GLU A 23 -0.40 -9.16 -15.66
N HIS A 24 0.69 -9.03 -14.91
CA HIS A 24 1.99 -8.58 -15.38
C HIS A 24 3.12 -9.45 -14.79
N ALA A 25 4.22 -9.64 -15.52
CA ALA A 25 5.32 -10.52 -15.08
C ALA A 25 5.96 -10.06 -13.76
N SER A 26 6.02 -8.75 -13.52
CA SER A 26 6.60 -8.21 -12.30
C SER A 26 5.83 -8.57 -11.03
N ASN A 27 4.58 -9.05 -11.14
CA ASN A 27 3.77 -9.45 -9.98
C ASN A 27 4.37 -10.61 -9.16
N VAL A 28 5.45 -11.24 -9.65
CA VAL A 28 6.32 -12.10 -8.83
C VAL A 28 6.88 -11.38 -7.60
N GLY A 29 7.24 -10.09 -7.68
CA GLY A 29 7.76 -9.34 -6.53
C GLY A 29 6.78 -9.23 -5.35
N PRO A 30 5.55 -8.75 -5.57
CA PRO A 30 4.51 -8.74 -4.54
C PRO A 30 4.21 -10.13 -3.95
N LEU A 31 4.17 -11.16 -4.81
CA LEU A 31 3.98 -12.55 -4.35
C LEU A 31 5.15 -13.05 -3.50
N LEU A 32 6.39 -12.64 -3.83
CA LEU A 32 7.56 -12.93 -3.02
C LEU A 32 7.45 -12.28 -1.63
N HIS A 33 6.97 -11.04 -1.53
CA HIS A 33 6.77 -10.39 -0.23
C HIS A 33 5.74 -11.14 0.62
N ILE A 34 4.64 -11.62 0.01
CA ILE A 34 3.66 -12.47 0.70
C ILE A 34 4.30 -13.76 1.18
N ALA A 35 5.04 -14.46 0.32
CA ALA A 35 5.72 -15.70 0.67
C ALA A 35 6.77 -15.51 1.78
N LEU A 36 7.55 -14.41 1.71
CA LEU A 36 8.52 -14.04 2.73
C LEU A 36 7.84 -13.76 4.06
N TRP A 37 6.72 -13.03 4.07
CA TRP A 37 5.96 -12.81 5.29
C TRP A 37 5.49 -14.13 5.91
N MET A 38 4.83 -14.97 5.12
CA MET A 38 4.35 -16.28 5.60
C MET A 38 5.48 -17.15 6.16
N GLY A 39 6.58 -17.27 5.41
CA GLY A 39 7.73 -18.09 5.79
C GLY A 39 8.42 -17.57 7.04
N MET A 40 8.67 -16.26 7.11
CA MET A 40 9.35 -15.63 8.26
C MET A 40 8.47 -15.63 9.50
N THR A 41 7.16 -15.40 9.38
CA THR A 41 6.22 -15.51 10.50
C THR A 41 6.14 -16.94 11.01
N ALA A 42 6.03 -17.94 10.12
CA ALA A 42 6.03 -19.34 10.52
C ALA A 42 7.35 -19.74 11.20
N ALA A 43 8.50 -19.32 10.65
CA ALA A 43 9.80 -19.57 11.26
C ALA A 43 9.89 -18.92 12.65
N ALA A 44 9.52 -17.65 12.78
CA ALA A 44 9.55 -16.93 14.04
C ALA A 44 8.65 -17.59 15.12
N LEU A 45 7.47 -18.06 14.73
CA LEU A 45 6.53 -18.70 15.65
C LEU A 45 6.94 -20.13 16.03
N PHE A 46 7.48 -20.92 15.11
CA PHE A 46 7.61 -22.36 15.33
C PHE A 46 9.05 -22.88 15.45
N VAL A 47 10.07 -22.13 15.02
CA VAL A 47 11.46 -22.54 15.21
C VAL A 47 11.88 -22.31 16.67
N PRO A 48 12.54 -23.27 17.33
CA PRO A 48 13.08 -23.08 18.67
C PRO A 48 14.15 -21.97 18.74
N GLY A 49 14.21 -21.24 19.84
CA GLY A 49 15.22 -20.19 20.07
C GLY A 49 14.95 -18.84 19.41
N THR A 50 13.91 -18.71 18.57
CA THR A 50 13.57 -17.43 17.91
C THR A 50 13.20 -16.32 18.90
N SER A 51 12.66 -16.67 20.08
CA SER A 51 12.35 -15.71 21.15
C SER A 51 13.59 -15.17 21.87
N THR A 52 14.78 -15.69 21.61
CA THR A 52 16.00 -15.07 22.14
C THR A 52 16.22 -13.70 21.52
N TRP A 53 16.41 -12.67 22.33
CA TRP A 53 16.30 -11.26 21.91
C TRP A 53 17.16 -10.86 20.70
N TYR A 54 18.36 -11.42 20.54
CA TYR A 54 19.22 -11.13 19.39
C TYR A 54 18.64 -11.67 18.06
N LEU A 55 17.75 -12.66 18.09
CA LEU A 55 16.96 -13.11 16.93
C LEU A 55 15.59 -12.44 16.90
N ALA A 56 14.94 -12.29 18.06
CA ALA A 56 13.59 -11.76 18.15
C ALA A 56 13.50 -10.32 17.64
N VAL A 57 14.45 -9.45 18.02
CA VAL A 57 14.42 -8.03 17.62
C VAL A 57 14.54 -7.87 16.10
N PRO A 58 15.54 -8.45 15.40
CA PRO A 58 15.57 -8.41 13.93
C PRO A 58 14.32 -8.99 13.28
N LEU A 59 13.79 -10.11 13.79
CA LEU A 59 12.56 -10.71 13.27
C LEU A 59 11.36 -9.77 13.42
N ILE A 60 11.17 -9.12 14.56
CA ILE A 60 10.10 -8.14 14.78
C ILE A 60 10.20 -7.00 13.78
N ILE A 61 11.41 -6.48 13.53
CA ILE A 61 11.64 -5.40 12.57
C ILE A 61 11.28 -5.87 11.16
N VAL A 62 11.80 -7.02 10.72
CA VAL A 62 11.53 -7.57 9.38
C VAL A 62 10.05 -7.86 9.19
N LEU A 63 9.39 -8.46 10.17
CA LEU A 63 7.95 -8.73 10.12
C LEU A 63 7.13 -7.45 10.10
N SER A 64 7.55 -6.40 10.81
CA SER A 64 6.90 -5.08 10.74
C SER A 64 7.04 -4.44 9.36
N LEU A 65 8.22 -4.55 8.74
CA LEU A 65 8.46 -4.06 7.37
C LEU A 65 7.68 -4.84 6.31
N LEU A 66 7.56 -6.16 6.48
CA LEU A 66 6.74 -7.01 5.60
C LEU A 66 5.26 -6.71 5.79
N ASN A 67 4.77 -6.52 7.02
CA ASN A 67 3.40 -6.08 7.27
C ASN A 67 3.10 -4.72 6.60
N LEU A 68 4.02 -3.76 6.72
CA LEU A 68 3.94 -2.46 6.04
C LEU A 68 3.84 -2.66 4.53
N SER A 69 4.73 -3.48 3.96
CA SER A 69 4.74 -3.79 2.53
C SER A 69 3.44 -4.45 2.08
N LEU A 70 2.91 -5.44 2.82
CA LEU A 70 1.69 -6.16 2.44
C LEU A 70 0.44 -5.28 2.58
N THR A 71 0.38 -4.43 3.61
CA THR A 71 -0.80 -3.61 3.91
C THR A 71 -0.84 -2.35 3.05
N ILE A 72 0.25 -1.59 3.00
CA ILE A 72 0.32 -0.29 2.32
C ILE A 72 0.79 -0.44 0.86
N GLY A 73 1.60 -1.45 0.54
CA GLY A 73 2.03 -1.73 -0.82
C GLY A 73 1.10 -2.71 -1.53
N VAL A 74 1.18 -3.99 -1.14
CA VAL A 74 0.59 -5.09 -1.92
C VAL A 74 -0.93 -5.03 -1.95
N MET A 75 -1.60 -4.93 -0.81
CA MET A 75 -3.07 -4.86 -0.74
C MET A 75 -3.59 -3.61 -1.45
N HIS A 76 -2.93 -2.47 -1.26
CA HIS A 76 -3.30 -1.20 -1.91
C HIS A 76 -3.24 -1.35 -3.44
N MET A 77 -2.11 -1.73 -4.02
CA MET A 77 -2.04 -1.85 -5.48
C MET A 77 -2.88 -3.00 -6.04
N HIS A 78 -3.02 -4.12 -5.30
CA HIS A 78 -3.83 -5.27 -5.70
C HIS A 78 -5.31 -4.91 -5.88
N THR A 79 -5.82 -4.05 -5.01
CA THR A 79 -7.24 -3.65 -5.03
C THR A 79 -7.56 -2.63 -6.11
N HIS A 80 -6.57 -1.83 -6.54
CA HIS A 80 -6.66 -1.04 -7.77
C HIS A 80 -6.55 -1.91 -9.02
N ARG A 81 -5.55 -2.79 -9.05
CA ARG A 81 -5.24 -3.66 -10.19
C ARG A 81 -4.83 -5.06 -9.71
N PRO A 82 -5.67 -6.10 -9.96
CA PRO A 82 -5.39 -7.44 -9.49
C PRO A 82 -4.07 -8.02 -10.03
N LEU A 83 -3.40 -8.86 -9.24
CA LEU A 83 -2.08 -9.41 -9.60
C LEU A 83 -2.16 -10.50 -10.67
N PHE A 84 -3.32 -11.15 -10.78
CA PHE A 84 -3.62 -12.19 -11.75
C PHE A 84 -4.77 -11.80 -12.67
N VAL A 85 -4.82 -12.38 -13.86
CA VAL A 85 -5.99 -12.30 -14.74
C VAL A 85 -7.13 -13.20 -14.26
N SER A 86 -6.81 -14.24 -13.48
CA SER A 86 -7.77 -15.23 -12.98
C SER A 86 -8.32 -14.82 -11.62
N LYS A 87 -9.63 -14.99 -11.42
CA LYS A 87 -10.33 -14.61 -10.17
C LYS A 87 -9.89 -15.42 -8.94
N PHE A 88 -9.65 -16.72 -9.10
CA PHE A 88 -9.28 -17.60 -8.00
C PHE A 88 -7.96 -17.22 -7.31
N PRO A 89 -6.81 -17.10 -8.02
CA PRO A 89 -5.56 -16.72 -7.35
C PRO A 89 -5.60 -15.29 -6.78
N ASN A 90 -6.35 -14.35 -7.39
CA ASN A 90 -6.59 -13.05 -6.76
C ASN A 90 -7.33 -13.18 -5.44
N ARG A 91 -8.32 -14.08 -5.37
CA ARG A 91 -9.05 -14.34 -4.12
C ARG A 91 -8.14 -14.91 -3.03
N VAL A 92 -7.17 -15.73 -3.40
CA VAL A 92 -6.14 -16.22 -2.47
C VAL A 92 -5.26 -15.05 -1.98
N VAL A 93 -4.83 -14.16 -2.87
CA VAL A 93 -4.06 -12.95 -2.49
C VAL A 93 -4.86 -12.06 -1.53
N ASP A 94 -6.15 -11.83 -1.79
CA ASP A 94 -7.01 -11.04 -0.87
C ASP A 94 -6.94 -11.58 0.57
N ILE A 95 -7.02 -12.91 0.74
CA ILE A 95 -7.00 -13.57 2.04
C ILE A 95 -5.61 -13.46 2.67
N LEU A 96 -4.55 -13.78 1.91
CA LEU A 96 -3.18 -13.76 2.42
C LEU A 96 -2.75 -12.34 2.85
N CYS A 97 -3.13 -11.31 2.10
CA CYS A 97 -2.86 -9.93 2.46
C CYS A 97 -3.74 -9.42 3.62
N CYS A 98 -4.84 -10.10 3.95
CA CYS A 98 -5.67 -9.77 5.11
C CYS A 98 -5.02 -10.22 6.44
N LEU A 99 -4.24 -11.30 6.43
CA LEU A 99 -3.62 -11.90 7.63
C LEU A 99 -2.69 -10.94 8.42
N PRO A 100 -1.78 -10.16 7.82
CA PRO A 100 -0.86 -9.32 8.59
C PRO A 100 -1.49 -8.11 9.28
N GLY A 101 -2.64 -7.62 8.78
CA GLY A 101 -3.19 -6.32 9.17
C GLY A 101 -4.68 -6.30 9.49
N ASN A 102 -5.37 -7.44 9.44
CA ASN A 102 -6.83 -7.52 9.58
C ASN A 102 -7.58 -6.50 8.69
N LEU A 103 -7.07 -6.33 7.47
CA LEU A 103 -7.59 -5.42 6.46
C LEU A 103 -8.03 -6.24 5.27
N THR A 104 -9.34 -6.38 5.09
CA THR A 104 -9.90 -7.14 3.97
C THR A 104 -9.78 -6.35 2.66
N ALA A 105 -9.69 -7.06 1.53
CA ALA A 105 -9.74 -6.41 0.22
C ALA A 105 -11.06 -5.66 -0.01
N ALA A 106 -12.16 -6.10 0.63
CA ALA A 106 -13.43 -5.40 0.64
C ALA A 106 -13.33 -4.01 1.30
N GLU A 107 -12.68 -3.91 2.46
CA GLU A 107 -12.46 -2.63 3.14
C GLU A 107 -11.58 -1.69 2.33
N MET A 108 -10.44 -2.18 1.85
CA MET A 108 -9.53 -1.39 1.03
C MET A 108 -10.23 -0.88 -0.24
N ARG A 109 -11.06 -1.71 -0.88
CA ARG A 109 -11.84 -1.29 -2.05
C ARG A 109 -12.89 -0.23 -1.70
N GLU A 110 -13.69 -0.45 -0.65
CA GLU A 110 -14.78 0.47 -0.32
C GLU A 110 -14.26 1.83 0.18
N VAL A 111 -13.22 1.83 1.03
CA VAL A 111 -12.70 3.07 1.61
C VAL A 111 -11.67 3.72 0.69
N HIS A 112 -10.60 3.03 0.30
CA HIS A 112 -9.56 3.66 -0.50
C HIS A 112 -10.02 3.88 -1.94
N VAL A 113 -10.38 2.80 -2.64
CA VAL A 113 -10.63 2.87 -4.10
C VAL A 113 -11.92 3.64 -4.43
N LEU A 114 -13.00 3.44 -3.67
CA LEU A 114 -14.31 4.02 -4.02
C LEU A 114 -14.63 5.33 -3.31
N ASN A 115 -14.21 5.51 -2.06
CA ASN A 115 -14.49 6.72 -1.30
C ASN A 115 -13.33 7.73 -1.41
N HIS A 116 -12.12 7.35 -1.03
CA HIS A 116 -10.98 8.26 -0.98
C HIS A 116 -10.59 8.78 -2.37
N HIS A 117 -10.43 7.94 -3.40
CA HIS A 117 -10.15 8.44 -4.76
C HIS A 117 -11.27 9.31 -5.35
N ARG A 118 -12.51 9.18 -4.86
CA ARG A 118 -13.63 10.01 -5.31
C ARG A 118 -13.59 11.41 -4.72
N PHE A 119 -13.18 11.54 -3.46
CA PHE A 119 -13.26 12.79 -2.70
C PHE A 119 -11.90 13.43 -2.46
N ASN A 120 -10.81 12.69 -2.68
CA ASN A 120 -9.42 13.15 -2.65
C ASN A 120 -9.05 13.89 -1.35
N ASP A 121 -9.36 13.31 -0.19
CA ASP A 121 -9.22 13.94 1.15
C ASP A 121 -10.17 15.13 1.42
N GLY A 122 -11.07 15.42 0.47
CA GLY A 122 -12.06 16.49 0.54
C GLY A 122 -13.39 16.11 1.21
N PRO A 123 -14.38 17.03 1.17
CA PRO A 123 -15.69 16.79 1.77
C PRO A 123 -16.38 15.53 1.21
N GLY A 124 -16.71 14.59 2.09
CA GLY A 124 -17.31 13.30 1.73
C GLY A 124 -16.34 12.10 1.81
N ASP A 125 -15.04 12.38 1.91
CA ASP A 125 -14.04 11.38 2.26
C ASP A 125 -14.16 11.04 3.76
N VAL A 126 -14.43 9.78 4.10
CA VAL A 126 -14.52 9.36 5.51
C VAL A 126 -13.15 9.30 6.19
N THR A 127 -12.10 9.32 5.39
CA THR A 127 -10.70 9.39 5.80
C THR A 127 -10.10 10.79 5.62
N ALA A 128 -10.93 11.83 5.38
CA ALA A 128 -10.47 13.22 5.29
C ALA A 128 -9.60 13.63 6.49
N THR A 129 -8.47 14.29 6.21
CA THR A 129 -7.57 14.82 7.24
C THR A 129 -7.99 16.20 7.76
N THR A 130 -8.95 16.85 7.09
CA THR A 130 -9.50 18.17 7.47
C THR A 130 -9.92 18.19 8.95
N GLY A 131 -9.39 19.15 9.72
CA GLY A 131 -9.66 19.30 11.15
C GLY A 131 -8.84 18.37 12.06
N MET A 132 -7.99 17.51 11.49
CA MET A 132 -7.07 16.61 12.20
C MET A 132 -5.64 16.69 11.63
N ASP A 133 -5.29 17.81 11.00
CA ASP A 133 -4.04 18.05 10.30
C ASP A 133 -2.86 18.41 11.22
N LYS A 134 -3.08 18.53 12.54
CA LYS A 134 -2.05 18.97 13.49
C LYS A 134 -2.30 18.51 14.92
N GLY A 135 -1.25 18.58 15.75
CA GLY A 135 -1.32 18.37 17.19
C GLY A 135 -1.97 17.04 17.58
N ILE A 136 -2.73 17.04 18.68
CA ILE A 136 -3.41 15.83 19.18
C ILE A 136 -4.43 15.29 18.17
N GLY A 137 -5.03 16.15 17.33
CA GLY A 137 -5.95 15.74 16.27
C GLY A 137 -5.29 14.79 15.26
N ALA A 138 -4.03 15.03 14.88
CA ALA A 138 -3.26 14.15 14.01
C ALA A 138 -3.00 12.78 14.68
N ILE A 139 -2.55 12.77 15.94
CA ILE A 139 -2.32 11.52 16.68
C ILE A 139 -3.62 10.72 16.80
N TRP A 140 -4.73 11.40 17.09
CA TRP A 140 -6.05 10.78 17.15
C TRP A 140 -6.46 10.18 15.81
N TYR A 141 -6.18 10.85 14.70
CA TYR A 141 -6.37 10.30 13.36
C TYR A 141 -5.59 8.98 13.19
N TRP A 142 -4.30 8.95 13.52
CA TRP A 142 -3.45 7.78 13.29
C TRP A 142 -3.99 6.53 14.01
N VAL A 143 -4.39 6.68 15.27
CA VAL A 143 -4.88 5.57 16.09
C VAL A 143 -6.28 5.12 15.67
N ARG A 144 -7.16 6.06 15.31
CA ARG A 144 -8.56 5.73 14.97
C ARG A 144 -8.76 5.28 13.52
N TYR A 145 -7.78 5.48 12.63
CA TYR A 145 -7.92 5.24 11.19
C TYR A 145 -8.49 3.85 10.86
N GLY A 146 -7.92 2.79 11.43
CA GLY A 146 -8.40 1.42 11.20
C GLY A 146 -9.86 1.21 11.65
N MET A 147 -10.27 1.81 12.75
CA MET A 147 -11.67 1.78 13.22
C MET A 147 -12.60 2.50 12.26
N VAL A 148 -12.19 3.67 11.73
CA VAL A 148 -12.99 4.43 10.75
C VAL A 148 -13.21 3.61 9.48
N VAL A 149 -12.15 3.00 8.96
CA VAL A 149 -12.20 2.12 7.77
C VAL A 149 -13.18 0.96 8.00
N LYS A 150 -13.05 0.28 9.15
CA LYS A 150 -13.91 -0.85 9.52
C LYS A 150 -15.37 -0.44 9.66
N ILE A 151 -15.65 0.64 10.41
CA ILE A 151 -17.02 1.13 10.64
C ILE A 151 -17.69 1.58 9.34
N HIS A 152 -16.96 2.33 8.50
CA HIS A 152 -17.49 2.75 7.20
C HIS A 152 -17.86 1.53 6.36
N THR A 153 -16.96 0.55 6.27
CA THR A 153 -17.21 -0.67 5.49
C THR A 153 -18.42 -1.43 6.02
N VAL A 154 -18.51 -1.65 7.34
CA VAL A 154 -19.66 -2.33 7.97
C VAL A 154 -20.96 -1.59 7.66
N ARG A 155 -21.03 -0.27 7.87
CA ARG A 155 -22.22 0.53 7.55
C ARG A 155 -22.60 0.42 6.07
N THR A 156 -21.61 0.39 5.18
CA THR A 156 -21.81 0.33 3.73
C THR A 156 -22.30 -1.03 3.25
N VAL A 157 -21.75 -2.14 3.77
CA VAL A 157 -22.07 -3.50 3.31
C VAL A 157 -23.29 -4.12 4.01
N PHE A 158 -23.65 -3.63 5.21
CA PHE A 158 -24.83 -4.07 5.97
C PHE A 158 -26.02 -3.10 5.92
N ALA A 159 -26.00 -2.07 5.07
CA ALA A 159 -27.15 -1.18 4.88
C ALA A 159 -28.43 -1.95 4.52
N ALA A 160 -29.60 -1.47 4.98
CA ALA A 160 -30.87 -2.22 4.96
C ALA A 160 -31.37 -2.65 3.56
N ASN A 161 -30.93 -1.98 2.48
CA ASN A 161 -31.26 -2.35 1.09
C ASN A 161 -30.01 -2.30 0.20
N PRO A 162 -29.08 -3.25 0.34
CA PRO A 162 -27.84 -3.21 -0.41
C PRO A 162 -28.08 -3.66 -1.85
N ALA A 163 -27.61 -2.87 -2.82
CA ALA A 163 -27.54 -3.28 -4.21
C ALA A 163 -26.87 -4.67 -4.35
N PRO A 164 -27.18 -5.49 -5.37
CA PRO A 164 -26.64 -6.85 -5.49
C PRO A 164 -25.11 -6.94 -5.36
N ARG A 165 -24.39 -5.96 -5.92
CA ARG A 165 -22.93 -5.85 -5.77
C ARG A 165 -22.49 -5.77 -4.31
N ARG A 166 -23.21 -5.01 -3.48
CA ARG A 166 -22.91 -4.84 -2.04
C ARG A 166 -23.17 -6.13 -1.26
N ARG A 167 -24.16 -6.95 -1.65
CA ARG A 167 -24.38 -8.27 -1.04
C ARG A 167 -23.18 -9.19 -1.26
N LYS A 168 -22.60 -9.17 -2.47
CA LYS A 168 -21.38 -9.91 -2.76
C LYS A 168 -20.19 -9.41 -1.93
N THR A 169 -19.99 -8.09 -1.86
CA THR A 169 -18.94 -7.49 -1.00
C THR A 169 -19.13 -7.89 0.47
N ARG A 170 -20.37 -7.89 0.98
CA ARG A 170 -20.69 -8.34 2.34
C ARG A 170 -20.29 -9.80 2.57
N HIS A 171 -20.65 -10.71 1.68
CA HIS A 171 -20.27 -12.12 1.82
C HIS A 171 -18.76 -12.30 1.77
N GLN A 172 -18.07 -11.57 0.89
CA GLN A 172 -16.61 -11.56 0.85
C GLN A 172 -16.01 -11.05 2.17
N PHE A 173 -16.49 -9.91 2.67
CA PHE A 173 -16.04 -9.32 3.93
C PHE A 173 -16.22 -10.27 5.12
N ILE A 174 -17.40 -10.89 5.26
CA ILE A 174 -17.67 -11.86 6.33
C ILE A 174 -16.76 -13.08 6.19
N PHE A 175 -16.62 -13.61 4.98
CA PHE A 175 -15.76 -14.76 4.73
C PHE A 175 -14.28 -14.44 5.04
N ASP A 176 -13.79 -13.28 4.61
CA ASP A 176 -12.41 -12.83 4.88
C ASP A 176 -12.15 -12.75 6.39
N LEU A 177 -13.05 -12.11 7.14
CA LEU A 177 -12.91 -12.00 8.59
C LEU A 177 -13.04 -13.35 9.30
N ALA A 178 -13.90 -14.25 8.82
CA ALA A 178 -14.04 -15.59 9.38
C ALA A 178 -12.77 -16.43 9.15
N VAL A 179 -12.21 -16.38 7.93
CA VAL A 179 -10.94 -17.06 7.62
C VAL A 179 -9.79 -16.46 8.41
N TYR A 180 -9.70 -15.13 8.49
CA TYR A 180 -8.73 -14.44 9.34
C TYR A 180 -8.84 -14.92 10.80
N ALA A 181 -10.03 -14.89 11.39
CA ALA A 181 -10.24 -15.28 12.78
C ALA A 181 -9.89 -16.76 13.02
N ALA A 182 -10.28 -17.65 12.10
CA ALA A 182 -9.94 -19.07 12.18
C ALA A 182 -8.42 -19.29 12.11
N VAL A 183 -7.75 -18.74 11.09
CA VAL A 183 -6.30 -18.92 10.89
C VAL A 183 -5.51 -18.32 12.03
N ILE A 184 -5.75 -17.05 12.36
CA ILE A 184 -5.00 -16.35 13.40
C ILE A 184 -5.31 -16.91 14.79
N GLY A 185 -6.55 -17.31 15.05
CA GLY A 185 -6.94 -17.98 16.29
C GLY A 185 -6.26 -19.34 16.45
N SER A 186 -6.22 -20.16 15.39
CA SER A 186 -5.49 -21.43 15.41
C SER A 186 -3.98 -21.23 15.58
N VAL A 187 -3.38 -20.26 14.88
CA VAL A 187 -1.95 -19.95 15.02
C VAL A 187 -1.62 -19.50 16.44
N TRP A 188 -2.44 -18.65 17.05
CA TRP A 188 -2.27 -18.25 18.45
C TRP A 188 -2.31 -19.47 19.39
N TYR A 189 -3.33 -20.32 19.24
CA TYR A 189 -3.49 -21.51 20.07
C TYR A 189 -2.27 -22.43 19.99
N VAL A 190 -1.72 -22.65 18.79
CA VAL A 190 -0.58 -23.56 18.57
C VAL A 190 0.77 -22.92 18.93
N ALA A 191 1.00 -21.64 18.61
CA ALA A 191 2.30 -20.99 18.81
C ALA A 191 2.57 -20.58 20.27
N GLY A 192 1.53 -20.51 21.09
CA GLY A 192 1.61 -20.05 22.48
C GLY A 192 1.67 -18.54 22.60
N PHE A 193 1.34 -18.04 23.80
CA PHE A 193 1.14 -16.61 24.05
C PHE A 193 2.38 -15.76 23.76
N GLU A 194 3.55 -16.13 24.30
CA GLU A 194 4.79 -15.34 24.18
C GLU A 194 5.18 -15.10 22.71
N LYS A 195 5.34 -16.18 21.95
CA LYS A 195 5.74 -16.07 20.54
C LYS A 195 4.69 -15.39 19.68
N PHE A 196 3.41 -15.63 19.94
CA PHE A 196 2.33 -14.96 19.24
C PHE A 196 2.33 -13.45 19.51
N VAL A 197 2.58 -13.04 20.76
CA VAL A 197 2.72 -11.62 21.10
C VAL A 197 3.91 -11.00 20.36
N LEU A 198 5.09 -11.61 20.45
CA LEU A 198 6.31 -11.08 19.86
C LEU A 198 6.23 -11.01 18.33
N PHE A 199 5.80 -12.07 17.67
CA PHE A 199 5.96 -12.21 16.21
C PHE A 199 4.70 -11.98 15.40
N TYR A 200 3.53 -11.84 16.04
CA TYR A 200 2.31 -11.45 15.37
C TYR A 200 1.76 -10.13 15.91
N TRP A 201 1.43 -10.05 17.20
CA TRP A 201 0.77 -8.85 17.76
C TRP A 201 1.65 -7.59 17.69
N VAL A 202 2.93 -7.66 18.06
CA VAL A 202 3.81 -6.48 18.02
C VAL A 202 3.94 -5.94 16.58
N PRO A 203 4.32 -6.74 15.56
CA PRO A 203 4.31 -6.29 14.17
C PRO A 203 2.93 -5.80 13.68
N PHE A 204 1.86 -6.47 14.10
CA PHE A 204 0.48 -6.07 13.78
C PHE A 204 0.18 -4.66 14.32
N LEU A 205 0.41 -4.41 15.61
CA LEU A 205 0.13 -3.12 16.26
C LEU A 205 0.98 -1.99 15.67
N ILE A 206 2.27 -2.26 15.42
CA ILE A 206 3.16 -1.32 14.72
C ILE A 206 2.53 -0.97 13.37
N THR A 207 2.07 -1.95 12.61
CA THR A 207 1.48 -1.72 11.28
C THR A 207 0.18 -0.94 11.34
N GLN A 208 -0.70 -1.22 12.31
CA GLN A 208 -1.97 -0.51 12.46
C GLN A 208 -1.76 1.00 12.67
N VAL A 209 -0.83 1.38 13.55
CA VAL A 209 -0.50 2.79 13.78
C VAL A 209 0.16 3.40 12.54
N ASN A 210 1.05 2.65 11.87
CA ASN A 210 1.72 3.11 10.65
C ASN A 210 0.76 3.29 9.47
N ALA A 211 -0.29 2.47 9.33
CA ALA A 211 -1.29 2.62 8.28
C ALA A 211 -2.08 3.92 8.45
N GLY A 212 -2.50 4.24 9.67
CA GLY A 212 -3.16 5.53 9.97
C GLY A 212 -2.22 6.72 9.84
N TYR A 213 -0.95 6.56 10.25
CA TYR A 213 0.09 7.56 10.04
C TYR A 213 0.33 7.85 8.56
N PHE A 214 0.45 6.80 7.73
CA PHE A 214 0.63 6.92 6.28
C PHE A 214 -0.55 7.65 5.64
N ALA A 215 -1.78 7.22 5.90
CA ALA A 215 -2.98 7.86 5.35
C ALA A 215 -3.03 9.35 5.69
N TRP A 216 -2.67 9.70 6.93
CA TRP A 216 -2.57 11.09 7.36
C TRP A 216 -1.43 11.83 6.66
N LEU A 217 -0.23 11.25 6.63
CA LEU A 217 0.99 11.87 6.11
C LEU A 217 0.88 12.16 4.61
N SER A 218 0.19 11.30 3.86
CA SER A 218 -0.01 11.46 2.43
C SER A 218 -0.83 12.70 2.06
N HIS A 219 -1.66 13.23 2.96
CA HIS A 219 -2.58 14.34 2.63
C HIS A 219 -2.46 15.55 3.55
N ALA A 220 -2.41 15.37 4.86
CA ALA A 220 -2.49 16.46 5.82
C ALA A 220 -1.42 17.55 5.63
N PRO A 221 -0.13 17.22 5.39
CA PRO A 221 0.90 18.26 5.21
C PRO A 221 0.84 18.97 3.86
N ALA A 222 0.42 18.28 2.80
CA ALA A 222 0.37 18.82 1.44
C ALA A 222 -0.78 19.83 1.27
N ARG A 223 -1.89 19.59 2.00
CA ARG A 223 -3.12 20.39 2.01
C ARG A 223 -3.83 20.42 0.65
N GLY A 224 -5.14 20.65 0.69
CA GLY A 224 -5.98 20.70 -0.50
C GLY A 224 -6.48 19.32 -0.94
N PHE A 225 -7.49 19.35 -1.82
CA PHE A 225 -8.22 18.16 -2.30
C PHE A 225 -8.68 18.32 -3.76
N THR A 226 -8.18 19.35 -4.46
CA THR A 226 -8.40 19.54 -5.89
C THR A 226 -7.58 18.53 -6.70
N ASP A 227 -7.84 18.39 -8.00
CA ASP A 227 -7.08 17.50 -8.89
C ASP A 227 -5.68 18.07 -9.26
N GLU A 228 -5.14 18.96 -8.43
CA GLU A 228 -3.82 19.55 -8.59
C GLU A 228 -2.72 18.57 -8.16
N ALA A 229 -1.56 18.67 -8.80
CA ALA A 229 -0.46 17.71 -8.58
C ALA A 229 0.09 17.71 -7.13
N SER A 230 -0.11 18.80 -6.38
CA SER A 230 0.53 19.03 -5.08
C SER A 230 -0.37 18.77 -3.87
N THR A 231 -1.55 18.15 -4.04
CA THR A 231 -2.47 17.83 -2.93
C THR A 231 -2.11 16.55 -2.18
N SER A 232 -0.88 16.05 -2.38
CA SER A 232 -0.38 14.87 -1.70
C SER A 232 1.12 14.95 -1.46
N LEU A 233 1.55 14.36 -0.35
CA LEU A 233 2.96 14.19 -0.02
C LEU A 233 3.53 12.99 -0.80
N ASN A 234 4.76 13.13 -1.30
CA ASN A 234 5.46 12.11 -2.08
C ASN A 234 6.73 11.67 -1.35
N ASN A 235 6.72 10.45 -0.82
CA ASN A 235 7.87 9.85 -0.17
C ASN A 235 8.77 9.17 -1.21
N ALA A 236 9.65 9.97 -1.82
CA ALA A 236 10.43 9.60 -2.99
C ALA A 236 11.72 8.81 -2.69
N GLY A 237 11.85 8.25 -1.48
CA GLY A 237 13.00 7.44 -1.08
C GLY A 237 13.00 6.07 -1.76
N ASN A 238 14.12 5.68 -2.36
CA ASN A 238 14.21 4.46 -3.18
C ASN A 238 13.96 3.16 -2.38
N ILE A 239 14.48 3.04 -1.15
CA ILE A 239 14.31 1.82 -0.33
C ILE A 239 12.84 1.65 0.10
N LEU A 240 12.17 2.74 0.46
CA LEU A 240 10.76 2.70 0.79
C LEU A 240 9.95 2.27 -0.43
N ASN A 241 10.19 2.87 -1.59
CA ASN A 241 9.50 2.53 -2.83
C ASN A 241 9.79 1.11 -3.33
N PHE A 242 10.91 0.51 -2.94
CA PHE A 242 11.13 -0.93 -3.10
C PHE A 242 10.12 -1.75 -2.29
N LEU A 243 9.91 -1.41 -1.01
CA LEU A 243 8.97 -2.12 -0.14
C LEU A 243 7.52 -1.92 -0.52
N ILE A 244 7.14 -0.73 -0.98
CA ILE A 244 5.74 -0.39 -1.31
C ILE A 244 5.48 -0.30 -2.83
N PHE A 245 6.35 -0.85 -3.67
CA PHE A 245 6.12 -0.95 -5.12
C PHE A 245 5.82 0.40 -5.79
N ASN A 246 6.71 1.39 -5.61
CA ASN A 246 6.62 2.76 -6.15
C ASN A 246 5.40 3.58 -5.65
N GLN A 247 4.62 3.09 -4.67
CA GLN A 247 3.44 3.81 -4.15
C GLN A 247 3.80 5.10 -3.39
N GLY A 248 5.07 5.36 -3.08
CA GLY A 248 5.52 6.60 -2.47
C GLY A 248 5.41 7.81 -3.41
N TYR A 249 5.27 7.60 -4.72
CA TYR A 249 4.93 8.64 -5.70
C TYR A 249 3.42 8.90 -5.71
N HIS A 250 2.89 9.34 -4.57
CA HIS A 250 1.46 9.42 -4.28
C HIS A 250 0.70 10.37 -5.23
N SER A 251 1.32 11.47 -5.68
CA SER A 251 0.72 12.35 -6.70
C SER A 251 0.48 11.62 -8.02
N VAL A 252 1.44 10.80 -8.46
CA VAL A 252 1.29 9.97 -9.68
C VAL A 252 0.19 8.93 -9.47
N HIS A 253 0.12 8.34 -8.27
CA HIS A 253 -0.93 7.39 -7.90
C HIS A 253 -2.32 8.04 -7.96
N HIS A 254 -2.52 9.24 -7.40
CA HIS A 254 -3.81 9.95 -7.49
C HIS A 254 -4.18 10.33 -8.92
N ARG A 255 -3.19 10.71 -9.73
CA ARG A 255 -3.42 11.01 -11.15
C ARG A 255 -3.76 9.77 -11.98
N TYR A 256 -3.17 8.62 -11.65
CA TYR A 256 -3.29 7.37 -12.39
C TYR A 256 -3.56 6.15 -11.48
N PRO A 257 -4.69 6.08 -10.75
CA PRO A 257 -4.87 5.10 -9.67
C PRO A 257 -4.88 3.64 -10.13
N GLY A 258 -5.26 3.37 -11.38
CA GLY A 258 -5.26 2.03 -11.97
C GLY A 258 -3.97 1.65 -12.72
N ILE A 259 -2.94 2.49 -12.69
CA ILE A 259 -1.66 2.18 -13.36
C ILE A 259 -1.01 0.97 -12.69
N HIS A 260 -0.35 0.13 -13.48
CA HIS A 260 0.43 -0.95 -12.89
C HIS A 260 1.62 -0.36 -12.13
N TRP A 261 1.93 -0.86 -10.93
CA TRP A 261 2.97 -0.32 -10.06
C TRP A 261 4.35 -0.23 -10.75
N SER A 262 4.65 -1.17 -11.65
CA SER A 262 5.90 -1.19 -12.42
C SER A 262 5.94 -0.16 -13.55
N GLN A 263 4.83 0.48 -13.86
CA GLN A 263 4.67 1.53 -14.89
C GLN A 263 4.63 2.93 -14.27
N ILE A 264 4.54 3.07 -12.94
CA ILE A 264 4.69 4.35 -12.23
C ILE A 264 5.96 5.11 -12.66
N PRO A 265 7.14 4.46 -12.83
CA PRO A 265 8.34 5.15 -13.29
C PRO A 265 8.18 5.85 -14.65
N ASP A 266 7.29 5.36 -15.53
CA ASP A 266 7.03 5.95 -16.85
C ASP A 266 6.12 7.20 -16.79
N LYS A 267 5.63 7.54 -15.59
CA LYS A 267 4.76 8.70 -15.32
C LYS A 267 5.38 9.69 -14.36
N LEU A 268 6.70 9.59 -14.10
CA LEU A 268 7.40 10.52 -13.23
C LEU A 268 7.62 11.89 -13.86
N ASP A 269 7.38 12.07 -15.16
CA ASP A 269 7.28 13.40 -15.79
C ASP A 269 6.22 14.28 -15.12
N TYR A 270 5.13 13.69 -14.61
CA TYR A 270 4.11 14.40 -13.83
C TYR A 270 4.65 15.04 -12.54
N MET A 271 5.75 14.51 -11.99
CA MET A 271 6.40 15.09 -10.80
C MET A 271 7.04 16.47 -11.07
N ARG A 272 7.15 16.90 -12.34
CA ARG A 272 7.55 18.26 -12.71
C ARG A 272 6.56 19.31 -12.20
N ASP A 273 5.28 18.97 -12.17
CA ASP A 273 4.21 19.88 -11.75
C ASP A 273 3.99 19.87 -10.22
N VAL A 274 4.64 18.94 -9.52
CA VAL A 274 4.55 18.82 -8.06
C VAL A 274 5.44 19.86 -7.39
N ASN A 275 4.90 20.55 -6.39
CA ASN A 275 5.64 21.48 -5.55
C ASN A 275 6.80 20.73 -4.84
N PRO A 276 8.05 21.19 -4.93
CA PRO A 276 9.18 20.51 -4.29
C PRO A 276 9.02 20.34 -2.77
N GLY A 277 8.31 21.24 -2.09
CA GLY A 277 8.06 21.16 -0.65
C GLY A 277 7.35 19.88 -0.20
N VAL A 278 6.55 19.24 -1.06
CA VAL A 278 5.82 18.00 -0.75
C VAL A 278 6.54 16.73 -1.23
N ILE A 279 7.78 16.84 -1.70
CA ILE A 279 8.62 15.69 -2.07
C ILE A 279 9.63 15.48 -0.94
N VAL A 280 9.63 14.29 -0.32
CA VAL A 280 10.35 14.06 0.94
C VAL A 280 11.19 12.78 0.97
N PRO A 281 12.32 12.76 1.72
CA PRO A 281 13.24 11.62 1.74
C PRO A 281 12.91 10.56 2.80
N TYR A 282 12.14 10.94 3.82
CA TYR A 282 11.99 10.13 5.02
C TYR A 282 10.88 9.09 4.86
N TRP A 283 10.93 8.07 5.71
CA TRP A 283 9.99 6.97 5.68
C TRP A 283 8.65 7.34 6.28
N MET A 284 7.58 6.76 5.75
CA MET A 284 6.19 6.93 6.19
C MET A 284 5.90 6.05 7.41
N VAL A 285 6.76 6.14 8.42
CA VAL A 285 6.62 5.36 9.64
C VAL A 285 6.41 6.28 10.84
N ALA A 286 5.60 5.86 11.80
CA ALA A 286 5.17 6.65 12.96
C ALA A 286 6.35 7.19 13.78
N GLN A 287 7.52 6.54 13.73
CA GLN A 287 8.77 7.04 14.31
C GLN A 287 9.19 8.39 13.72
N SER A 288 8.82 8.70 12.47
CA SER A 288 9.03 10.02 11.87
C SER A 288 8.02 11.08 12.33
N GLY A 289 7.00 10.67 13.11
CA GLY A 289 5.92 11.49 13.64
C GLY A 289 6.38 12.58 14.62
N TRP A 290 7.60 12.52 15.15
CA TRP A 290 8.17 13.62 15.94
C TRP A 290 8.16 14.96 15.18
N ARG A 291 8.19 14.93 13.84
CA ARG A 291 8.08 16.13 12.97
C ARG A 291 6.81 16.93 13.19
N LEU A 292 5.78 16.35 13.79
CA LEU A 292 4.55 17.04 14.15
C LEU A 292 4.77 18.20 15.13
N VAL A 293 5.84 18.15 15.93
CA VAL A 293 6.18 19.23 16.88
C VAL A 293 6.95 20.38 16.24
N VAL A 294 7.37 20.22 14.97
CA VAL A 294 8.10 21.23 14.21
C VAL A 294 7.14 21.82 13.18
N PRO A 295 6.87 23.14 13.20
CA PRO A 295 6.06 23.79 12.17
C PRO A 295 6.60 23.50 10.76
N GLY A 296 5.77 22.93 9.90
CA GLY A 296 6.20 22.52 8.56
C GLY A 296 7.20 21.36 8.53
N GLY A 297 7.41 20.64 9.63
CA GLY A 297 8.43 19.58 9.75
C GLY A 297 8.25 18.38 8.80
N PHE A 298 7.09 18.27 8.17
CA PHE A 298 6.81 17.27 7.14
C PHE A 298 7.11 17.76 5.72
N LEU A 299 7.36 19.05 5.50
CA LEU A 299 7.72 19.60 4.19
C LEU A 299 9.24 19.68 4.04
N ASN A 300 9.76 19.52 2.83
CA ASN A 300 11.20 19.60 2.57
C ASN A 300 11.52 20.09 1.16
N GLU A 301 11.42 21.40 0.96
CA GLU A 301 11.70 22.04 -0.32
C GLU A 301 13.14 21.80 -0.81
N GLY A 302 14.13 21.88 0.08
CA GLY A 302 15.53 21.66 -0.27
C GLY A 302 15.82 20.25 -0.80
N TYR A 303 15.18 19.21 -0.24
CA TYR A 303 15.25 17.86 -0.79
C TYR A 303 14.50 17.75 -2.10
N GLY A 304 13.25 18.24 -2.16
CA GLY A 304 12.42 18.15 -3.35
C GLY A 304 13.04 18.81 -4.57
N THR A 305 13.64 20.01 -4.41
CA THR A 305 14.35 20.70 -5.50
C THR A 305 15.53 19.89 -6.02
N LYS A 306 16.34 19.30 -5.11
CA LYS A 306 17.45 18.41 -5.50
C LYS A 306 16.95 17.13 -6.18
N TRP A 307 15.85 16.56 -5.69
CA TRP A 307 15.24 15.37 -6.25
C TRP A 307 14.70 15.63 -7.66
N LYS A 308 14.01 16.76 -7.88
CA LYS A 308 13.52 17.18 -9.21
C LYS A 308 14.66 17.43 -10.19
N ALA A 309 15.75 18.09 -9.76
CA ALA A 309 16.94 18.25 -10.61
C ALA A 309 17.54 16.91 -11.04
N ARG A 310 17.59 15.92 -10.13
CA ARG A 310 18.01 14.55 -10.48
C ARG A 310 17.02 13.89 -11.44
N LEU A 311 15.72 14.03 -11.20
CA LEU A 311 14.69 13.49 -12.08
C LEU A 311 14.88 14.01 -13.52
N GLU A 312 15.11 15.30 -13.73
CA GLU A 312 15.37 15.85 -15.08
C GLU A 312 16.55 15.18 -15.76
N SER A 313 17.70 15.12 -15.08
CA SER A 313 18.89 14.45 -15.62
C SER A 313 18.62 12.96 -15.93
N ARG A 314 17.83 12.27 -15.10
CA ARG A 314 17.46 10.86 -15.30
C ARG A 314 16.50 10.69 -16.47
N LEU A 315 15.56 11.61 -16.68
CA LEU A 315 14.62 11.59 -17.80
C LEU A 315 15.37 11.81 -19.11
N GLU A 316 16.27 12.80 -19.18
CA GLU A 316 17.12 13.06 -20.34
C GLU A 316 18.00 11.86 -20.69
N ALA A 317 18.59 11.23 -19.68
CA ALA A 317 19.44 10.05 -19.87
C ALA A 317 18.67 8.74 -20.07
N GLY A 318 17.34 8.71 -19.93
CA GLY A 318 16.55 7.48 -19.96
C GLY A 318 16.87 6.50 -18.82
N THR A 319 17.37 7.00 -17.68
CA THR A 319 17.83 6.20 -16.52
C THR A 319 16.97 6.34 -15.27
N VAL A 320 15.70 6.73 -15.44
CA VAL A 320 14.72 6.82 -14.35
C VAL A 320 14.53 5.49 -13.62
N ARG A 321 14.63 4.37 -14.33
CA ARG A 321 14.47 3.03 -13.78
C ARG A 321 15.79 2.50 -13.21
N SER A 322 15.71 1.71 -12.13
CA SER A 322 16.87 1.00 -11.61
C SER A 322 17.43 0.04 -12.65
N ARG A 323 18.75 0.04 -12.81
CA ARG A 323 19.47 -0.89 -13.69
C ARG A 323 19.26 -2.36 -13.29
N TYR A 324 19.20 -2.63 -11.99
CA TYR A 324 19.11 -3.99 -11.44
C TYR A 324 17.67 -4.44 -11.18
N LEU A 325 16.79 -3.49 -10.92
CA LEU A 325 15.38 -3.73 -10.62
C LEU A 325 14.52 -2.87 -11.56
N PRO A 326 14.40 -3.23 -12.85
CA PRO A 326 13.87 -2.34 -13.89
C PRO A 326 12.41 -1.93 -13.69
N TRP A 327 11.68 -2.58 -12.77
CA TRP A 327 10.31 -2.23 -12.41
C TRP A 327 10.20 -1.06 -11.42
N PHE A 328 11.32 -0.64 -10.82
CA PHE A 328 11.35 0.43 -9.81
C PHE A 328 12.01 1.69 -10.35
N ALA A 329 11.51 2.83 -9.90
CA ALA A 329 12.22 4.10 -10.10
C ALA A 329 13.47 4.14 -9.20
N TRP A 330 14.49 4.86 -9.65
CA TRP A 330 15.72 5.08 -8.90
C TRP A 330 16.30 6.46 -9.18
N ILE A 331 15.76 7.46 -8.48
CA ILE A 331 16.10 8.88 -8.66
C ILE A 331 17.16 9.33 -7.66
#